data_AF-A0AAV1ZPW3-F1
#
_entry.id   AF-A0AAV1ZPW3-F1
#
_cell.length_a   1.000
_cell.length_b   1.000
_cell.length_c   1.000
_cell.angle_alpha   90.00
_cell.angle_beta   90.00
_cell.angle_gamma   90.00
#
_symmetry.space_group_name_H-M   'P 1'
#
loop_
_entity.id
_entity.type
_entity.pdbx_description
1 polymer ?
#
loop_
_entity_poly.entity_id
_entity_poly.type
_entity_poly.pdbx_seq_one_letter_code
_entity_poly.pdbx_strand_id
1 'polypeptide(L)'
;MKNRKPFQLKVPMIVYNFFMSAFNLILMYQLYATVTENWDMRCNRSTTEYKQRIHNRIHVAWNLIFEKYLALLDTVFFVLRKKQ
;
A
#
# COMPACT_ATOMS: atom_id res chain seq x y z
N MET A 1 5.39 16.53 -22.11
CA MET A 1 4.09 16.72 -22.81
C MET A 1 3.78 18.20 -23.12
N LYS A 2 4.66 19.01 -23.72
CA LYS A 2 4.33 20.44 -23.95
C LYS A 2 3.20 20.65 -24.97
N ASN A 3 3.19 19.91 -26.09
CA ASN A 3 2.28 20.16 -27.23
C ASN A 3 1.14 19.13 -27.45
N ARG A 4 0.76 18.32 -26.46
CA ARG A 4 -0.34 17.31 -26.58
C ARG A 4 -1.59 17.71 -25.78
N LYS A 5 -2.81 17.40 -26.25
CA LYS A 5 -4.07 17.66 -25.52
C LYS A 5 -4.16 16.77 -24.26
N PRO A 6 -4.76 17.26 -23.15
CA PRO A 6 -4.89 16.48 -21.91
C PRO A 6 -5.81 15.28 -22.11
N PHE A 7 -5.44 14.13 -21.56
CA PHE A 7 -6.25 12.92 -21.61
C PHE A 7 -7.41 12.99 -20.62
N GLN A 8 -8.62 12.59 -21.05
CA GLN A 8 -9.78 12.44 -20.17
C GLN A 8 -9.75 11.07 -19.47
N LEU A 9 -9.00 10.97 -18.37
CA LEU A 9 -8.82 9.73 -17.60
C LEU A 9 -9.83 9.58 -16.43
N LYS A 10 -11.08 10.04 -16.58
CA LYS A 10 -12.09 10.01 -15.49
C LYS A 10 -12.37 8.59 -14.97
N VAL A 11 -12.68 7.66 -15.87
CA VAL A 11 -13.00 6.27 -15.52
C VAL A 11 -11.81 5.52 -14.90
N PRO A 12 -10.61 5.51 -15.49
CA PRO A 12 -9.47 4.80 -14.89
C PRO A 12 -9.06 5.38 -13.53
N MET A 13 -9.24 6.70 -13.30
CA MET A 13 -8.98 7.32 -12.00
C MET A 13 -9.98 6.87 -10.92
N ILE A 14 -11.24 6.64 -11.28
CA ILE A 14 -12.24 6.08 -10.35
C ILE A 14 -11.88 4.64 -9.99
N VAL A 15 -11.56 3.82 -10.99
CA VAL A 15 -11.17 2.41 -10.78
C VAL A 15 -9.91 2.31 -9.92
N TYR A 16 -8.91 3.14 -10.21
CA TYR A 16 -7.67 3.19 -9.45
C TYR A 16 -7.92 3.59 -7.98
N ASN A 17 -8.69 4.65 -7.73
CA ASN A 17 -9.01 5.08 -6.37
C ASN A 17 -9.78 4.03 -5.59
N PHE A 18 -10.71 3.32 -6.24
CA PHE A 18 -11.45 2.23 -5.62
C PHE A 18 -10.51 1.07 -5.25
N PHE A 19 -9.60 0.69 -6.15
CA PHE A 19 -8.59 -0.33 -5.90
C PHE A 19 -7.67 0.05 -4.75
N MET A 20 -7.16 1.29 -4.73
CA MET A 20 -6.33 1.80 -3.62
C MET A 20 -7.07 1.80 -2.29
N SER A 21 -8.35 2.19 -2.27
CA SER A 21 -9.16 2.16 -1.05
C SER A 21 -9.33 0.73 -0.52
N ALA A 22 -9.65 -0.22 -1.39
CA ALA A 22 -9.77 -1.64 -1.02
C ALA A 22 -8.44 -2.21 -0.50
N PHE A 23 -7.33 -1.88 -1.16
CA PHE A 23 -6.00 -2.34 -0.75
C PHE A 23 -5.60 -1.79 0.62
N ASN A 24 -5.89 -0.52 0.90
CA ASN A 24 -5.66 0.09 2.21
C ASN A 24 -6.49 -0.58 3.32
N LEU A 25 -7.73 -0.98 3.02
CA LEU A 25 -8.59 -1.67 3.99
C LEU A 25 -8.05 -3.08 4.32
N ILE A 26 -7.53 -3.80 3.31
CA ILE A 26 -6.85 -5.09 3.51
C ILE A 26 -5.59 -4.93 4.36
N LEU A 27 -4.76 -3.92 4.06
CA LEU A 27 -3.56 -3.61 4.84
C LEU A 27 -3.89 -3.27 6.30
N MET A 28 -4.94 -2.47 6.52
CA MET A 28 -5.42 -2.13 7.86
C MET A 28 -5.83 -3.39 8.63
N TYR A 29 -6.56 -4.31 8.00
CA TYR A 29 -6.95 -5.58 8.60
C TYR A 29 -5.72 -6.44 8.98
N GLN A 30 -4.75 -6.57 8.07
CA GLN A 30 -3.52 -7.32 8.31
C GLN A 30 -2.69 -6.71 9.45
N LEU A 31 -2.53 -5.39 9.45
CA LEU A 31 -1.81 -4.67 10.52
C LEU A 31 -2.52 -4.86 11.87
N TYR A 32 -3.83 -4.68 11.91
CA TYR A 32 -4.62 -4.88 13.12
C TYR A 32 -4.43 -6.29 13.69
N ALA A 33 -4.55 -7.32 12.85
CA ALA A 33 -4.30 -8.70 13.25
C ALA A 33 -2.89 -8.89 13.85
N THR A 34 -1.85 -8.37 13.18
CA THR A 34 -0.47 -8.48 13.66
C THR A 34 -0.20 -7.75 14.98
N VAL A 35 -0.94 -6.67 15.26
CA VAL A 35 -0.82 -5.92 16.52
C VAL A 35 -1.56 -6.63 17.65
N THR A 36 -2.75 -7.18 17.38
CA THR A 36 -3.54 -7.91 18.38
C THR A 36 -2.91 -9.23 18.80
N GLU A 37 -2.18 -9.91 17.91
CA GLU A 37 -1.52 -11.19 18.18
C GLU A 37 -0.20 -11.07 18.97
N ASN A 38 -0.06 -10.13 19.91
CA ASN A 38 1.16 -9.86 20.71
C ASN A 38 2.17 -8.92 20.04
N TRP A 39 1.83 -7.63 20.01
CA TRP A 39 2.78 -6.55 19.80
C TRP A 39 3.53 -6.23 21.10
N ASP A 40 4.68 -6.86 21.30
CA ASP A 40 5.60 -6.45 22.35
C ASP A 40 6.30 -5.15 21.95
N MET A 41 6.07 -4.07 22.71
CA MET A 41 6.78 -2.80 22.52
C MET A 41 8.24 -2.84 22.98
N ARG A 42 8.74 -4.02 23.36
CA ARG A 42 10.10 -4.26 23.86
C ARG A 42 10.84 -5.27 22.97
N CYS A 43 12.17 -5.29 23.08
CA CYS A 43 13.00 -6.23 22.35
C CYS A 43 12.67 -7.67 22.76
N ASN A 44 12.16 -8.47 21.82
CA ASN A 44 11.75 -9.84 22.08
C ASN A 44 12.89 -10.81 21.75
N ARG A 45 13.09 -11.81 22.62
CA ARG A 45 14.14 -12.83 22.40
C ARG A 45 13.73 -13.77 21.28
N SER A 46 14.65 -14.10 20.38
CA SER A 46 14.38 -14.98 19.23
C SER A 46 14.08 -16.41 19.71
N THR A 47 12.80 -16.80 19.65
CA THR A 47 12.32 -18.18 19.83
C THR A 47 11.83 -18.75 18.50
N THR A 48 11.56 -20.05 18.42
CA THR A 48 11.06 -20.68 17.18
C THR A 48 9.68 -20.13 16.77
N GLU A 49 8.81 -19.80 17.72
CA GLU A 49 7.53 -19.12 17.45
C GLU A 49 7.71 -17.71 16.85
N TYR A 50 8.79 -17.01 17.23
CA TYR A 50 9.15 -15.71 16.69
C TYR A 50 9.48 -15.79 15.19
N LYS A 51 10.10 -16.89 14.71
CA LYS A 51 10.39 -17.08 13.27
C LYS A 51 9.12 -17.13 12.40
N GLN A 52 8.08 -17.84 12.85
CA GLN A 52 6.83 -17.96 12.09
C GLN A 52 6.06 -16.63 12.08
N ARG A 53 6.06 -15.91 13.21
CA ARG A 53 5.50 -14.55 13.31
C ARG A 53 6.24 -13.55 12.41
N ILE A 54 7.56 -13.64 12.30
CA ILE A 54 8.36 -12.81 11.40
C ILE A 54 7.92 -13.01 9.95
N HIS A 55 7.67 -14.25 9.51
CA HIS A 55 7.31 -14.51 8.12
C HIS A 55 6.02 -13.79 7.71
N ASN A 56 4.98 -13.87 8.53
CA ASN A 56 3.72 -13.13 8.30
C ASN A 56 3.94 -11.62 8.32
N ARG A 57 4.76 -11.11 9.25
CA ARG A 57 5.10 -9.68 9.33
C ARG A 57 5.87 -9.19 8.11
N ILE A 58 6.76 -10.00 7.55
CA ILE A 58 7.49 -9.68 6.30
C ILE A 58 6.51 -9.57 5.13
N HIS A 59 5.52 -10.45 5.02
CA HIS A 59 4.49 -10.34 3.97
C HIS A 59 3.67 -9.06 4.10
N VAL A 60 3.27 -8.68 5.31
CA VAL A 60 2.57 -7.40 5.54
C VAL A 60 3.46 -6.21 5.20
N ALA A 61 4.73 -6.24 5.61
CA ALA A 61 5.70 -5.20 5.26
C ALA A 61 5.94 -5.11 3.75
N TRP A 62 5.96 -6.24 3.05
CA TRP A 62 6.06 -6.28 1.59
C TRP A 62 4.85 -5.62 0.93
N ASN A 63 3.63 -5.92 1.37
CA ASN A 63 2.42 -5.29 0.85
C ASN A 63 2.39 -3.78 1.12
N LEU A 64 2.94 -3.31 2.24
CA LEU A 64 3.07 -1.88 2.54
C LEU A 64 4.07 -1.18 1.61
N ILE A 65 5.19 -1.82 1.30
CA ILE A 65 6.16 -1.28 0.32
C ILE A 65 5.52 -1.26 -1.07
N PHE A 66 4.75 -2.28 -1.43
CA PHE A 66 4.02 -2.34 -2.69
C PHE A 66 3.00 -1.20 -2.84
N GLU A 67 2.27 -0.86 -1.77
CA GLU A 67 1.37 0.30 -1.73
C GLU A 67 2.08 1.61 -2.10
N LYS A 68 3.33 1.80 -1.65
CA LYS A 68 4.12 3.00 -2.00
C LYS A 68 4.42 3.11 -3.49
N TYR A 69 4.65 1.99 -4.16
CA TYR A 69 4.84 2.00 -5.61
C TYR A 69 3.54 2.31 -6.35
N LEU A 70 2.40 1.81 -5.85
CA LEU A 70 1.10 2.14 -6.41
C LEU A 70 0.79 3.64 -6.25
N ALA A 71 1.08 4.22 -5.08
CA ALA A 71 0.89 5.65 -4.83
C ALA A 71 1.69 6.57 -5.79
N LEU A 72 2.79 6.10 -6.37
CA LEU A 72 3.50 6.85 -7.42
C LEU A 72 2.66 6.97 -8.71
N LEU A 73 1.77 6.03 -9.00
CA LEU A 73 0.88 6.11 -10.16
C LEU A 73 -0.08 7.31 -10.08
N ASP A 74 -0.46 7.77 -8.88
CA ASP A 74 -1.22 9.01 -8.71
C ASP A 74 -0.49 10.22 -9.30
N THR A 75 0.82 10.30 -9.07
CA THR A 75 1.67 11.37 -9.63
C THR A 75 1.76 11.27 -11.15
N VAL A 76 1.74 10.06 -11.70
CA VAL A 76 1.69 9.82 -13.15
C VAL A 76 0.36 10.34 -13.72
N PHE A 77 -0.77 10.05 -13.07
CA PHE A 77 -2.08 10.55 -13.52
C PHE A 77 -2.15 12.09 -13.49
N PHE A 78 -1.52 12.73 -12.51
CA PHE A 78 -1.42 14.18 -12.43
C PHE A 78 -0.66 14.78 -13.63
N VAL A 79 0.52 14.22 -13.93
CA VAL A 79 1.35 14.61 -15.08
C VAL A 79 0.61 14.38 -16.41
N LEU A 80 -0.08 13.24 -16.55
CA LEU A 80 -0.84 12.88 -17.75
C LEU A 80 -2.03 13.81 -18.00
N ARG A 81 -2.66 14.34 -16.93
CA ARG A 81 -3.78 15.28 -17.05
C ARG A 81 -3.34 16.72 -17.33
N LYS A 82 -2.03 17.02 -17.25
CA LYS A 82 -1.50 18.39 -17.27
C LYS A 82 -2.19 19.30 -16.24
N LYS A 83 -2.70 18.74 -15.15
CA LYS A 83 -3.06 19.56 -14.01
C LYS A 83 -1.78 19.72 -13.21
N GLN A 84 -1.37 20.96 -13.04
CA GLN A 84 -0.46 21.37 -11.98
C GLN A 84 -1.31 21.98 -10.86
#